data_AF-A0A8I1WSG1-F1
#
_entry.id   AF-A0A8I1WSG1-F1
#
_cell.length_a   1.000
_cell.length_b   1.000
_cell.length_c   1.000
_cell.angle_alpha   90.00
_cell.angle_beta   90.00
_cell.angle_gamma   90.00
#
_symmetry.space_group_name_H-M   'P 1'
#
loop_
_entity.id
_entity.type
_entity.pdbx_description
1 polymer ?
#
loop_
_entity_poly.entity_id
_entity_poly.type
_entity_poly.pdbx_seq_one_letter_code
_entity_poly.pdbx_strand_id
1 'polypeptide(L)'
;MPDTMIARCTHWRLRQVLVLCALLLLVGCATAQQTPEEIATLSCIEKLQLSDIQVIGSDVRNASVAKVEEYPFLRANRNSVLMGQQVGAALDQDDEVLASELFADWVTQMRVLDRTARASEMRNLSVKPVVTVSEQEACANSLAGALETEDFAQLSDAVFVPDDYLDFQRVSGLYPLTAFPAYFGYEAWKRDNLQTFTLSEDDLQESGDWLIYAPSGAGAKSANIKAVNISQDKFGRLMPTVSELEALAQKYAPRLRIDTRSDSDLIGLPTLQSRDARSEVDLSTPVMFYRLSHTYFGGEWIPQLVYSVWFPERPKVGFLDILAGHLDALIWRVTLNRDGAPIMADSIHGCGCYHMFFPTNGVKRLHAPEDDDIRETAETPAGFLEAETLAQPVLWIDDTSHYLLAVTQADTQGERSSAISVVLQPEESLTSLPLADGTGYASLYDNDGFIPGTDRLERFILWPMGIERPGAMRQWGRHATAFVGRRHFDDPVMLGRYFGFPAPD
;
A
#
# COMPACT_ATOMS: atom_id res chain seq x y z
N MET A 1 51.06 -56.86 -5.73
CA MET A 1 49.71 -57.49 -5.75
C MET A 1 49.17 -57.44 -4.34
N PRO A 2 48.40 -56.40 -4.00
CA PRO A 2 46.95 -56.56 -3.97
C PRO A 2 46.21 -55.28 -4.40
N ASP A 3 45.60 -55.28 -5.59
CA ASP A 3 44.78 -54.17 -6.13
C ASP A 3 43.27 -54.51 -6.23
N THR A 4 42.79 -55.54 -5.52
CA THR A 4 41.43 -56.07 -5.77
C THR A 4 40.48 -56.10 -4.57
N MET A 5 40.80 -55.42 -3.46
CA MET A 5 39.87 -55.36 -2.30
C MET A 5 39.25 -53.99 -1.99
N ILE A 6 39.79 -52.87 -2.47
CA ILE A 6 39.26 -51.54 -2.10
C ILE A 6 38.11 -51.10 -3.04
N ALA A 7 38.04 -51.60 -4.28
CA ALA A 7 37.02 -51.19 -5.25
C ALA A 7 35.61 -51.75 -4.98
N ARG A 8 35.45 -52.83 -4.20
CA ARG A 8 34.13 -53.46 -3.97
C ARG A 8 33.32 -52.83 -2.82
N CYS A 9 33.95 -52.16 -1.86
CA CYS A 9 33.23 -51.51 -0.75
C CYS A 9 32.69 -50.12 -1.09
N THR A 10 33.34 -49.38 -1.99
CA THR A 10 32.89 -48.06 -2.45
C THR A 10 31.71 -48.13 -3.42
N HIS A 11 31.66 -49.14 -4.29
CA HIS A 11 30.52 -49.33 -5.20
C HIS A 11 29.23 -49.73 -4.50
N TRP A 12 29.30 -50.41 -3.33
CA TRP A 12 28.11 -50.81 -2.59
C TRP A 12 27.47 -49.62 -1.84
N ARG A 13 28.29 -48.73 -1.27
CA ARG A 13 27.81 -47.50 -0.61
C ARG A 13 27.30 -46.46 -1.60
N LEU A 14 27.93 -46.32 -2.78
CA LEU A 14 27.42 -45.40 -3.82
C LEU A 14 26.07 -45.87 -4.39
N ARG A 15 25.87 -47.18 -4.58
CA ARG A 15 24.58 -47.73 -5.02
C ARG A 15 23.48 -47.53 -3.97
N GLN A 16 23.80 -47.66 -2.69
CA GLN A 16 22.83 -47.42 -1.62
C GLN A 16 22.46 -45.95 -1.49
N VAL A 17 23.41 -45.02 -1.66
CA VAL A 17 23.14 -43.58 -1.66
C VAL A 17 22.35 -43.16 -2.91
N LEU A 18 22.68 -43.70 -4.09
CA LEU A 18 21.90 -43.46 -5.31
C LEU A 18 20.49 -44.05 -5.26
N VAL A 19 20.30 -45.20 -4.60
CA VAL A 19 18.97 -45.79 -4.39
C VAL A 19 18.19 -45.01 -3.32
N LEU A 20 18.83 -44.49 -2.27
CA LEU A 20 18.17 -43.62 -1.29
C LEU A 20 17.77 -42.26 -1.91
N CYS A 21 18.64 -41.64 -2.71
CA CYS A 21 18.33 -40.42 -3.44
C CYS A 21 17.24 -40.66 -4.51
N ALA A 22 17.26 -41.80 -5.21
CA ALA A 22 16.20 -42.16 -6.16
C ALA A 22 14.87 -42.46 -5.44
N LEU A 23 14.88 -43.06 -4.25
CA LEU A 23 13.68 -43.26 -3.43
C LEU A 23 13.16 -41.94 -2.87
N LEU A 24 14.03 -41.01 -2.45
CA LEU A 24 13.64 -39.65 -2.04
C LEU A 24 13.10 -38.82 -3.22
N LEU A 25 13.59 -39.05 -4.43
CA LEU A 25 13.05 -38.44 -5.66
C LEU A 25 11.75 -39.10 -6.15
N LEU A 26 11.42 -40.32 -5.70
CA LEU A 26 10.17 -41.03 -6.04
C LEU A 26 9.06 -40.83 -5.01
N VAL A 27 9.37 -40.30 -3.82
CA VAL A 27 8.37 -39.89 -2.81
C VAL A 27 7.97 -38.41 -3.00
N GLY A 28 8.74 -37.63 -3.77
CA GLY A 28 8.33 -36.31 -4.23
C GLY A 28 7.44 -36.39 -5.47
N CYS A 29 6.25 -35.79 -5.40
CA CYS A 29 5.25 -35.65 -6.47
C CYS A 29 4.21 -36.79 -6.63
N ALA A 30 3.80 -37.41 -5.52
CA ALA A 30 2.43 -37.91 -5.41
C ALA A 30 1.70 -37.09 -4.34
N THR A 31 1.49 -35.80 -4.58
CA THR A 31 0.44 -35.05 -3.89
C THR A 31 -0.88 -35.69 -4.32
N ALA A 32 -1.37 -36.64 -3.53
CA ALA A 32 -2.70 -37.18 -3.72
C ALA A 32 -3.67 -35.99 -3.70
N GLN A 33 -4.27 -35.67 -4.85
CA GLN A 33 -5.32 -34.68 -4.94
C GLN A 33 -6.46 -35.18 -4.04
N GLN A 34 -6.73 -34.45 -2.96
CA GLN A 34 -7.83 -34.78 -2.06
C GLN A 34 -9.15 -34.74 -2.85
N THR A 35 -9.95 -35.77 -2.65
CA THR A 35 -11.29 -35.86 -3.23
C THR A 35 -12.23 -34.84 -2.57
N PRO A 36 -13.29 -34.39 -3.26
CA PRO A 36 -14.30 -33.50 -2.65
C PRO A 36 -14.91 -34.06 -1.36
N GLU A 37 -15.05 -35.40 -1.26
CA GLU A 37 -15.55 -36.07 -0.06
C GLU A 37 -14.56 -35.96 1.11
N GLU A 38 -13.25 -36.12 0.86
CA GLU A 38 -12.22 -35.92 1.87
C GLU A 38 -12.18 -34.45 2.33
N ILE A 39 -12.24 -33.49 1.39
CA ILE A 39 -12.27 -32.05 1.72
C ILE A 39 -13.49 -31.71 2.58
N ALA A 40 -14.66 -32.29 2.30
CA ALA A 40 -15.88 -32.02 3.05
C ALA A 40 -15.75 -32.38 4.55
N THR A 41 -14.94 -33.39 4.88
CA THR A 41 -14.70 -33.85 6.26
C THR A 41 -13.66 -33.04 7.04
N LEU A 42 -12.90 -32.17 6.36
CA LEU A 42 -11.90 -31.31 7.00
C LEU A 42 -12.56 -30.28 7.93
N SER A 43 -11.85 -29.92 9.00
CA SER A 43 -12.19 -28.78 9.84
C SER A 43 -12.13 -27.47 9.06
N CYS A 44 -12.74 -26.41 9.60
CA CYS A 44 -12.68 -25.10 8.96
C CYS A 44 -11.26 -24.55 8.84
N ILE A 45 -10.40 -24.79 9.82
CA ILE A 45 -8.99 -24.39 9.76
C ILE A 45 -8.28 -25.10 8.62
N GLU A 46 -8.43 -26.43 8.51
CA GLU A 46 -7.80 -27.24 7.45
C GLU A 46 -8.30 -26.81 6.05
N LYS A 47 -9.59 -26.49 5.92
CA LYS A 47 -10.16 -25.98 4.66
C LYS A 47 -9.53 -24.66 4.24
N LEU A 48 -9.39 -23.72 5.17
CA LEU A 48 -8.76 -22.42 4.89
C LEU A 48 -7.27 -22.57 4.57
N GLN A 49 -6.54 -23.43 5.29
CA GLN A 49 -5.15 -23.75 5.00
C GLN A 49 -4.97 -24.38 3.61
N LEU A 50 -5.88 -25.27 3.19
CA LEU A 50 -5.87 -25.86 1.86
C LEU A 50 -6.06 -24.79 0.77
N SER A 51 -6.96 -23.84 0.98
CA SER A 51 -7.12 -22.69 0.08
C SER A 51 -5.87 -21.81 0.04
N ASP A 52 -5.25 -21.56 1.18
CA ASP A 52 -4.01 -20.77 1.27
C ASP A 52 -2.85 -21.44 0.50
N ILE A 53 -2.73 -22.77 0.56
CA ILE A 53 -1.75 -23.53 -0.23
C ILE A 53 -2.02 -23.36 -1.73
N GLN A 54 -3.29 -23.38 -2.15
CA GLN A 54 -3.65 -23.17 -3.56
C GLN A 54 -3.28 -21.75 -4.03
N VAL A 55 -3.53 -20.73 -3.21
CA VAL A 55 -3.18 -19.32 -3.50
C VAL A 55 -1.68 -19.16 -3.67
N ILE A 56 -0.89 -19.68 -2.72
CA ILE A 56 0.57 -19.61 -2.77
C ILE A 56 1.10 -20.35 -4.00
N GLY A 57 0.61 -21.57 -4.24
CA GLY A 57 1.01 -22.38 -5.39
C GLY A 57 0.61 -21.80 -6.75
N SER A 58 -0.30 -20.84 -6.78
CA SER A 58 -0.77 -20.17 -8.00
C SER A 58 -0.19 -18.76 -8.20
N ASP A 59 0.64 -18.28 -7.28
CA ASP A 59 1.25 -16.95 -7.34
C ASP A 59 0.23 -15.79 -7.44
N VAL A 60 -0.90 -15.91 -6.71
CA VAL A 60 -2.00 -14.92 -6.74
C VAL A 60 -2.24 -14.22 -5.41
N ARG A 61 -1.32 -14.32 -4.46
CA ARG A 61 -1.43 -13.75 -3.11
C ARG A 61 -1.55 -12.24 -3.19
N ASN A 62 -2.44 -11.69 -2.37
CA ASN A 62 -2.54 -10.26 -2.16
C ASN A 62 -1.62 -9.83 -1.00
N ALA A 63 -0.61 -9.01 -1.30
CA ALA A 63 0.45 -8.62 -0.36
C ALA A 63 0.12 -7.37 0.48
N SER A 64 -1.06 -6.75 0.27
CA SER A 64 -1.44 -5.52 0.99
C SER A 64 -1.68 -5.71 2.49
N VAL A 65 -1.81 -6.96 2.94
CA VAL A 65 -2.11 -7.33 4.33
C VAL A 65 -1.31 -8.58 4.73
N ALA A 66 -0.84 -8.61 5.98
CA ALA A 66 -0.08 -9.72 6.53
C ALA A 66 -1.02 -10.85 6.99
N LYS A 67 -0.51 -12.09 6.94
CA LYS A 67 -1.19 -13.23 7.57
C LYS A 67 -1.08 -13.10 9.08
N VAL A 68 -2.10 -13.57 9.80
CA VAL A 68 -2.02 -13.80 11.24
C VAL A 68 -1.75 -15.28 11.44
N GLU A 69 -0.55 -15.61 11.93
CA GLU A 69 -0.12 -17.01 12.10
C GLU A 69 -1.09 -17.78 13.00
N GLU A 70 -1.39 -19.04 12.70
CA GLU A 70 -2.41 -19.88 13.37
C GLU A 70 -3.88 -19.44 13.19
N TYR A 71 -4.14 -18.23 12.70
CA TYR A 71 -5.47 -17.69 12.44
C TYR A 71 -5.70 -17.45 10.93
N PRO A 72 -5.86 -18.51 10.09
CA PRO A 72 -5.95 -18.39 8.63
C PRO A 72 -7.21 -17.66 8.12
N PHE A 73 -8.10 -17.27 9.03
CA PHE A 73 -9.31 -16.49 8.78
C PHE A 73 -9.15 -15.00 9.10
N LEU A 74 -7.96 -14.56 9.54
CA LEU A 74 -7.62 -13.18 9.86
C LEU A 74 -6.39 -12.73 9.07
N ARG A 75 -6.37 -11.44 8.71
CA ARG A 75 -5.20 -10.74 8.18
C ARG A 75 -5.06 -9.40 8.87
N ALA A 76 -3.83 -8.92 8.99
CA ALA A 76 -3.51 -7.72 9.73
C ALA A 76 -2.80 -6.68 8.86
N ASN A 77 -2.99 -5.41 9.20
CA ASN A 77 -2.17 -4.30 8.74
C ASN A 77 -1.60 -3.54 9.94
N ARG A 78 -0.80 -2.49 9.70
CA ARG A 78 -0.15 -1.74 10.80
C ARG A 78 -1.17 -1.10 11.75
N ASN A 79 -2.37 -0.76 11.26
CA ASN A 79 -3.47 -0.32 12.11
C ASN A 79 -3.93 -1.43 13.07
N SER A 80 -4.05 -2.67 12.59
CA SER A 80 -4.42 -3.82 13.43
C SER A 80 -3.44 -4.02 14.60
N VAL A 81 -2.15 -3.75 14.41
CA VAL A 81 -1.13 -3.84 15.48
C VAL A 81 -1.39 -2.80 16.58
N LEU A 82 -1.60 -1.53 16.21
CA LEU A 82 -1.91 -0.48 17.20
C LEU A 82 -3.25 -0.73 17.91
N MET A 83 -4.26 -1.20 17.17
CA MET A 83 -5.56 -1.55 17.76
C MET A 83 -5.42 -2.66 18.80
N GLY A 84 -4.61 -3.69 18.53
CA GLY A 84 -4.32 -4.75 19.51
C GLY A 84 -3.69 -4.20 20.80
N GLN A 85 -2.77 -3.23 20.68
CA GLN A 85 -2.21 -2.54 21.85
C GLN A 85 -3.28 -1.77 22.64
N GLN A 86 -4.25 -1.16 21.97
CA GLN A 86 -5.35 -0.45 22.62
C GLN A 86 -6.32 -1.40 23.34
N VAL A 87 -6.57 -2.59 22.79
CA VAL A 87 -7.33 -3.65 23.50
C VAL A 87 -6.57 -4.07 24.76
N GLY A 88 -5.27 -4.34 24.66
CA GLY A 88 -4.42 -4.70 25.81
C GLY A 88 -4.43 -3.63 26.89
N ALA A 89 -4.33 -2.35 26.50
CA ALA A 89 -4.39 -1.23 27.44
C ALA A 89 -5.75 -1.11 28.17
N ALA A 90 -6.86 -1.51 27.53
CA ALA A 90 -8.18 -1.55 28.18
C ALA A 90 -8.28 -2.71 29.19
N LEU A 91 -7.72 -3.87 28.84
CA LEU A 91 -7.61 -5.02 29.75
C LEU A 91 -6.75 -4.70 30.98
N ASP A 92 -5.61 -4.04 30.80
CA ASP A 92 -4.71 -3.62 31.89
C ASP A 92 -5.36 -2.61 32.86
N GLN A 93 -6.43 -1.93 32.42
CA GLN A 93 -7.20 -0.97 33.21
C GLN A 93 -8.43 -1.60 33.90
N ASP A 94 -8.61 -2.93 33.78
CA ASP A 94 -9.77 -3.67 34.27
C ASP A 94 -11.12 -3.14 33.71
N ASP A 95 -11.12 -2.49 32.53
CA ASP A 95 -12.34 -2.05 31.84
C ASP A 95 -12.84 -3.16 30.90
N GLU A 96 -13.45 -4.20 31.50
CA GLU A 96 -13.92 -5.39 30.78
C GLU A 96 -14.90 -5.08 29.65
N VAL A 97 -15.76 -4.05 29.83
CA VAL A 97 -16.75 -3.67 28.83
C VAL A 97 -16.07 -3.06 27.62
N LEU A 98 -15.19 -2.07 27.84
CA LEU A 98 -14.44 -1.45 26.75
C LEU A 98 -13.54 -2.47 26.05
N ALA A 99 -12.83 -3.31 26.81
CA ALA A 99 -11.96 -4.33 26.25
C ALA A 99 -12.72 -5.32 25.35
N SER A 100 -13.91 -5.77 25.77
CA SER A 100 -14.77 -6.65 24.96
C SER A 100 -15.24 -5.99 23.67
N GLU A 101 -15.68 -4.72 23.75
CA GLU A 101 -16.11 -3.96 22.59
C GLU A 101 -14.97 -3.70 21.60
N LEU A 102 -13.78 -3.31 22.08
CA LEU A 102 -12.61 -3.10 21.24
C LEU A 102 -12.09 -4.41 20.65
N PHE A 103 -12.10 -5.51 21.40
CA PHE A 103 -11.67 -6.82 20.91
C PHE A 103 -12.56 -7.29 19.75
N ALA A 104 -13.88 -7.18 19.89
CA ALA A 104 -14.82 -7.58 18.84
C ALA A 104 -14.60 -6.80 17.53
N ASP A 105 -14.38 -5.49 17.62
CA ASP A 105 -14.13 -4.65 16.44
C ASP A 105 -12.73 -4.84 15.85
N TRP A 106 -11.76 -5.20 16.68
CA TRP A 106 -10.41 -5.56 16.24
C TRP A 106 -10.43 -6.85 15.41
N VAL A 107 -11.09 -7.90 15.91
CA VAL A 107 -11.31 -9.16 15.16
C VAL A 107 -12.10 -8.89 13.88
N THR A 108 -13.18 -8.10 13.95
CA THR A 108 -14.02 -7.75 12.81
C THR A 108 -13.21 -7.06 11.70
N GLN A 109 -12.31 -6.14 12.06
CA GLN A 109 -11.48 -5.47 11.07
C GLN A 109 -10.49 -6.44 10.41
N MET A 110 -9.82 -7.28 11.17
CA MET A 110 -8.88 -8.27 10.61
C MET A 110 -9.59 -9.30 9.72
N ARG A 111 -10.85 -9.63 10.04
CA ARG A 111 -11.72 -10.45 9.18
C ARG A 111 -12.08 -9.73 7.87
N VAL A 112 -12.37 -8.43 7.91
CA VAL A 112 -12.61 -7.63 6.69
C VAL A 112 -11.35 -7.58 5.81
N LEU A 113 -10.17 -7.38 6.40
CA LEU A 113 -8.90 -7.40 5.67
C LEU A 113 -8.67 -8.74 4.95
N ASP A 114 -8.87 -9.87 5.64
CA ASP A 114 -8.74 -11.19 4.99
C ASP A 114 -9.82 -11.42 3.94
N ARG A 115 -11.08 -11.06 4.20
CA ARG A 115 -12.17 -11.19 3.22
C ARG A 115 -11.84 -10.48 1.91
N THR A 116 -11.44 -9.21 1.98
CA THR A 116 -11.12 -8.40 0.79
C THR A 116 -9.94 -9.00 0.04
N ALA A 117 -8.85 -9.33 0.74
CA ALA A 117 -7.67 -9.90 0.12
C ALA A 117 -7.98 -11.26 -0.53
N ARG A 118 -8.64 -12.17 0.19
CA ARG A 118 -9.01 -13.50 -0.28
C ARG A 118 -9.97 -13.45 -1.46
N ALA A 119 -10.90 -12.50 -1.51
CA ALA A 119 -11.79 -12.33 -2.65
C ALA A 119 -11.00 -12.08 -3.96
N SER A 120 -9.98 -11.22 -3.91
CA SER A 120 -9.10 -10.96 -5.07
C SER A 120 -8.29 -12.20 -5.45
N GLU A 121 -7.70 -12.89 -4.46
CA GLU A 121 -6.91 -14.10 -4.67
C GLU A 121 -7.73 -15.22 -5.33
N MET A 122 -8.95 -15.47 -4.83
CA MET A 122 -9.85 -16.48 -5.39
C MET A 122 -10.29 -16.15 -6.81
N ARG A 123 -10.54 -14.87 -7.11
CA ARG A 123 -10.93 -14.42 -8.46
C ARG A 123 -9.78 -14.54 -9.46
N ASN A 124 -8.54 -14.40 -8.99
CA ASN A 124 -7.34 -14.47 -9.81
C ASN A 124 -6.87 -15.91 -10.07
N LEU A 125 -7.44 -16.93 -9.44
CA LEU A 125 -7.07 -18.32 -9.70
C LEU A 125 -7.38 -18.73 -11.15
N SER A 126 -6.43 -19.38 -11.80
CA SER A 126 -6.59 -19.97 -13.15
C SER A 126 -7.42 -21.26 -13.15
N VAL A 127 -7.55 -21.89 -11.97
CA VAL A 127 -8.32 -23.10 -11.73
C VAL A 127 -9.38 -22.84 -10.66
N LYS A 128 -10.38 -23.71 -10.57
CA LYS A 128 -11.43 -23.54 -9.55
C LYS A 128 -10.83 -23.64 -8.14
N PRO A 129 -11.35 -22.86 -7.17
CA PRO A 129 -11.01 -23.02 -5.77
C PRO A 129 -11.26 -24.45 -5.29
N VAL A 130 -10.29 -25.04 -4.56
CA VAL A 130 -10.41 -26.37 -3.95
C VAL A 130 -11.49 -26.42 -2.87
N VAL A 131 -11.66 -25.32 -2.13
CA VAL A 131 -12.78 -25.06 -1.23
C VAL A 131 -13.58 -23.90 -1.80
N THR A 132 -14.91 -24.02 -1.85
CA THR A 132 -15.74 -22.96 -2.44
C THR A 132 -15.61 -21.63 -1.68
N VAL A 133 -15.73 -20.50 -2.38
CA VAL A 133 -15.63 -19.16 -1.75
C VAL A 133 -16.66 -18.99 -0.63
N SER A 134 -17.90 -19.47 -0.84
CA SER A 134 -18.96 -19.44 0.18
C SER A 134 -18.63 -20.27 1.42
N GLU A 135 -17.98 -21.43 1.24
CA GLU A 135 -17.59 -22.29 2.36
C GLU A 135 -16.40 -21.70 3.12
N GLN A 136 -15.40 -21.15 2.42
CA GLN A 136 -14.30 -20.40 3.03
C GLN A 136 -14.84 -19.25 3.88
N GLU A 137 -15.77 -18.47 3.35
CA GLU A 137 -16.36 -17.33 4.04
C GLU A 137 -17.18 -17.76 5.27
N ALA A 138 -17.98 -18.84 5.16
CA ALA A 138 -18.72 -19.40 6.29
C ALA A 138 -17.77 -19.89 7.39
N CYS A 139 -16.70 -20.61 7.02
CA CYS A 139 -15.68 -21.07 7.96
C CYS A 139 -14.95 -19.91 8.64
N ALA A 140 -14.51 -18.92 7.86
CA ALA A 140 -13.79 -17.77 8.39
C ALA A 140 -14.64 -16.95 9.37
N ASN A 141 -15.92 -16.71 9.05
CA ASN A 141 -16.84 -15.99 9.93
C ASN A 141 -17.17 -16.80 11.20
N SER A 142 -17.34 -18.12 11.08
CA SER A 142 -17.59 -18.98 12.24
C SER A 142 -16.40 -19.02 13.19
N LEU A 143 -15.18 -19.06 12.67
CA LEU A 143 -13.96 -19.06 13.49
C LEU A 143 -13.72 -17.69 14.13
N ALA A 144 -13.88 -16.60 13.37
CA ALA A 144 -13.74 -15.24 13.88
C ALA A 144 -14.78 -14.92 14.97
N GLY A 145 -16.04 -15.33 14.76
CA GLY A 145 -17.11 -15.09 15.73
C GLY A 145 -17.08 -15.98 16.97
N ALA A 146 -16.15 -16.93 17.04
CA ALA A 146 -15.90 -17.75 18.23
C ALA A 146 -14.77 -17.20 19.11
N LEU A 147 -14.05 -16.17 18.66
CA LEU A 147 -13.01 -15.52 19.43
C LEU A 147 -13.63 -14.61 20.49
N GLU A 148 -13.13 -14.72 21.71
CA GLU A 148 -13.53 -13.93 22.86
C GLU A 148 -12.31 -13.20 23.46
N THR A 149 -12.53 -12.27 24.40
CA THR A 149 -11.44 -11.52 25.04
C THR A 149 -10.41 -12.42 25.73
N GLU A 150 -10.80 -13.63 26.16
CA GLU A 150 -9.90 -14.64 26.72
C GLU A 150 -8.80 -15.08 25.72
N ASP A 151 -9.08 -15.00 24.41
CA ASP A 151 -8.14 -15.34 23.34
C ASP A 151 -7.15 -14.20 23.02
N PHE A 152 -7.34 -13.01 23.63
CA PHE A 152 -6.54 -11.82 23.31
C PHE A 152 -5.04 -12.05 23.45
N ALA A 153 -4.60 -12.71 24.52
CA ALA A 153 -3.18 -12.93 24.77
C ALA A 153 -2.52 -13.72 23.63
N GLN A 154 -3.13 -14.82 23.19
CA GLN A 154 -2.60 -15.62 22.09
C GLN A 154 -2.72 -14.91 20.73
N LEU A 155 -3.86 -14.25 20.48
CA LEU A 155 -4.09 -13.56 19.22
C LEU A 155 -3.15 -12.36 19.05
N SER A 156 -2.94 -11.57 20.09
CA SER A 156 -2.07 -10.38 20.04
C SER A 156 -0.61 -10.73 19.76
N ASP A 157 -0.11 -11.84 20.28
CA ASP A 157 1.22 -12.36 19.96
C ASP A 157 1.37 -12.75 18.47
N ALA A 158 0.28 -13.17 17.82
CA ALA A 158 0.26 -13.55 16.40
C ALA A 158 0.04 -12.37 15.44
N VAL A 159 -0.52 -11.25 15.91
CA VAL A 159 -0.80 -10.07 15.08
C VAL A 159 0.47 -9.25 14.88
N PHE A 160 1.18 -9.55 13.80
CA PHE A 160 2.43 -8.91 13.42
C PHE A 160 2.43 -8.53 11.94
N VAL A 161 2.98 -7.35 11.64
CA VAL A 161 3.18 -6.89 10.26
C VAL A 161 4.66 -6.62 10.06
N PRO A 162 5.34 -7.39 9.19
CA PRO A 162 6.75 -7.15 8.88
C PRO A 162 6.97 -5.73 8.34
N ASP A 163 8.13 -5.16 8.66
CA ASP A 163 8.56 -3.97 7.96
C ASP A 163 9.02 -4.29 6.53
N ASP A 164 9.28 -3.22 5.78
CA ASP A 164 9.70 -3.25 4.38
C ASP A 164 11.22 -3.00 4.28
N TYR A 165 11.94 -3.24 5.38
CA TYR A 165 13.34 -2.91 5.58
C TYR A 165 14.15 -4.14 6.01
N LEU A 166 14.70 -4.83 5.02
CA LEU A 166 15.51 -6.04 5.15
C LEU A 166 16.80 -5.80 5.96
N ASP A 167 16.82 -6.25 7.21
CA ASP A 167 17.97 -6.08 8.12
C ASP A 167 19.26 -6.69 7.56
N PHE A 168 19.18 -7.85 6.91
CA PHE A 168 20.38 -8.50 6.36
C PHE A 168 21.06 -7.64 5.28
N GLN A 169 20.29 -6.87 4.49
CA GLN A 169 20.82 -5.96 3.49
C GLN A 169 21.52 -4.77 4.15
N ARG A 170 20.94 -4.22 5.23
CA ARG A 170 21.56 -3.12 6.00
C ARG A 170 22.87 -3.55 6.65
N VAL A 171 22.90 -4.76 7.22
CA VAL A 171 24.13 -5.32 7.81
C VAL A 171 25.18 -5.56 6.74
N SER A 172 24.81 -6.26 5.65
CA SER A 172 25.75 -6.63 4.58
C SER A 172 26.23 -5.43 3.77
N GLY A 173 25.38 -4.42 3.62
CA GLY A 173 25.65 -3.17 2.92
C GLY A 173 26.33 -2.11 3.79
N LEU A 174 26.74 -2.44 5.02
CA LEU A 174 27.40 -1.53 5.95
C LEU A 174 26.60 -0.22 6.13
N TYR A 175 25.30 -0.34 6.40
CA TYR A 175 24.34 0.78 6.49
C TYR A 175 24.87 2.03 7.23
N PRO A 176 25.56 1.92 8.39
CA PRO A 176 26.09 3.12 9.07
C PRO A 176 27.06 3.96 8.23
N LEU A 177 27.71 3.38 7.22
CA LEU A 177 28.60 4.08 6.29
C LEU A 177 27.88 4.47 5.00
N THR A 178 27.05 3.58 4.45
CA THR A 178 26.37 3.79 3.17
C THR A 178 25.15 4.71 3.28
N ALA A 179 24.65 4.98 4.49
CA ALA A 179 23.59 5.95 4.73
C ALA A 179 24.02 7.40 4.42
N PHE A 180 25.29 7.75 4.56
CA PHE A 180 25.77 9.11 4.29
C PHE A 180 25.63 9.53 2.82
N PRO A 181 26.10 8.74 1.83
CA PRO A 181 25.81 9.04 0.42
C PRO A 181 24.32 9.16 0.10
N ALA A 182 23.47 8.29 0.67
CA ALA A 182 22.02 8.36 0.46
C ALA A 182 21.43 9.67 1.03
N TYR A 183 21.83 10.06 2.23
CA TYR A 183 21.48 11.34 2.85
C TYR A 183 21.87 12.53 1.95
N PHE A 184 23.14 12.59 1.49
CA PHE A 184 23.56 13.71 0.63
C PHE A 184 22.86 13.71 -0.73
N GLY A 185 22.53 12.53 -1.28
CA GLY A 185 21.72 12.42 -2.49
C GLY A 185 20.32 12.97 -2.28
N TYR A 186 19.69 12.65 -1.15
CA TYR A 186 18.39 13.18 -0.77
C TYR A 186 18.41 14.70 -0.55
N GLU A 187 19.39 15.24 0.17
CA GLU A 187 19.55 16.69 0.35
C GLU A 187 19.77 17.43 -0.97
N ALA A 188 20.54 16.85 -1.90
CA ALA A 188 20.72 17.41 -3.24
C ALA A 188 19.40 17.41 -4.01
N TRP A 189 18.66 16.29 -4.00
CA TRP A 189 17.34 16.21 -4.62
C TRP A 189 16.40 17.28 -4.05
N LYS A 190 16.33 17.46 -2.73
CA LYS A 190 15.48 18.47 -2.09
C LYS A 190 15.79 19.89 -2.59
N ARG A 191 17.07 20.27 -2.59
CA ARG A 191 17.49 21.60 -3.06
C ARG A 191 17.09 21.85 -4.51
N ASP A 192 17.16 20.82 -5.35
CA ASP A 192 16.98 20.94 -6.78
C ASP A 192 15.50 20.85 -7.20
N ASN A 193 14.62 20.25 -6.37
CA ASN A 193 13.22 19.97 -6.73
C ASN A 193 12.17 20.69 -5.86
N LEU A 194 12.50 21.13 -4.63
CA LEU A 194 11.48 21.73 -3.74
C LEU A 194 11.29 23.24 -3.91
N GLN A 195 12.11 23.90 -4.73
CA GLN A 195 12.01 25.35 -4.93
C GLN A 195 10.72 25.76 -5.67
N THR A 196 10.13 24.86 -6.46
CA THR A 196 8.89 25.11 -7.21
C THR A 196 7.71 25.42 -6.30
N PHE A 197 7.71 24.92 -5.06
CA PHE A 197 6.67 25.22 -4.06
C PHE A 197 6.65 26.68 -3.60
N THR A 198 7.67 27.47 -3.96
CA THR A 198 7.74 28.91 -3.66
C THR A 198 7.31 29.79 -4.83
N LEU A 199 7.02 29.20 -6.00
CA LEU A 199 6.58 29.93 -7.18
C LEU A 199 5.16 30.47 -7.01
N SER A 200 4.88 31.60 -7.64
CA SER A 200 3.51 32.11 -7.75
C SER A 200 2.69 31.26 -8.73
N GLU A 201 1.36 31.32 -8.64
CA GLU A 201 0.49 30.61 -9.58
C GLU A 201 0.69 31.08 -11.03
N ASP A 202 0.98 32.37 -11.24
CA ASP A 202 1.30 32.92 -12.56
C ASP A 202 2.62 32.33 -13.09
N ASP A 203 3.67 32.27 -12.27
CA ASP A 203 4.95 31.66 -12.66
C ASP A 203 4.80 30.15 -12.97
N LEU A 204 3.98 29.43 -12.18
CA LEU A 204 3.66 28.03 -12.43
C LEU A 204 2.94 27.88 -13.77
N GLN A 205 1.92 28.71 -14.03
CA GLN A 205 1.16 28.69 -15.27
C GLN A 205 2.04 28.94 -16.51
N GLU A 206 3.05 29.80 -16.39
CA GLU A 206 4.02 30.09 -17.46
C GLU A 206 5.10 29.02 -17.63
N SER A 207 5.29 28.14 -16.64
CA SER A 207 6.42 27.18 -16.61
C SER A 207 6.23 25.91 -17.44
N GLY A 208 5.00 25.61 -17.90
CA GLY A 208 4.70 24.35 -18.60
C GLY A 208 3.41 24.39 -19.41
N ASP A 209 3.20 23.33 -20.20
CA ASP A 209 2.00 23.11 -21.00
C ASP A 209 1.05 22.17 -20.24
N TRP A 210 0.13 22.77 -19.48
CA TRP A 210 -0.67 22.05 -18.50
C TRP A 210 -1.91 21.38 -19.08
N LEU A 211 -1.96 20.05 -18.98
CA LEU A 211 -3.22 19.31 -19.09
C LEU A 211 -3.93 19.28 -17.73
N ILE A 212 -5.19 19.70 -17.74
CA ILE A 212 -6.03 19.78 -16.56
C ILE A 212 -6.92 18.54 -16.49
N TYR A 213 -6.80 17.78 -15.41
CA TYR A 213 -7.64 16.63 -15.11
C TYR A 213 -8.53 16.94 -13.91
N ALA A 214 -9.82 16.66 -14.03
CA ALA A 214 -10.79 16.87 -12.97
C ALA A 214 -11.69 15.64 -12.79
N PRO A 215 -12.04 15.26 -11.55
CA PRO A 215 -12.99 14.20 -11.29
C PRO A 215 -14.30 14.41 -12.05
N SER A 216 -14.82 13.36 -12.68
CA SER A 216 -16.09 13.40 -13.41
C SER A 216 -17.20 13.88 -12.45
N GLY A 217 -17.98 14.88 -12.86
CA GLY A 217 -18.99 15.48 -11.98
C GLY A 217 -18.45 16.47 -10.95
N ALA A 218 -17.17 16.87 -11.02
CA ALA A 218 -16.62 17.98 -10.23
C ALA A 218 -17.46 19.26 -10.43
N GLY A 219 -18.15 19.71 -9.38
CA GLY A 219 -19.04 20.86 -9.41
C GLY A 219 -20.54 20.54 -9.52
N ALA A 220 -20.95 19.27 -9.65
CA ALA A 220 -22.29 18.85 -9.24
C ALA A 220 -22.45 19.15 -7.74
N LYS A 221 -23.68 19.41 -7.26
CA LYS A 221 -23.92 19.50 -5.81
C LYS A 221 -23.54 18.15 -5.22
N SER A 222 -22.31 18.05 -4.70
CA SER A 222 -21.87 16.88 -3.95
C SER A 222 -22.93 16.61 -2.90
N ALA A 223 -23.33 15.34 -2.76
CA ALA A 223 -24.21 14.95 -1.67
C ALA A 223 -23.64 15.59 -0.39
N ASN A 224 -24.48 16.26 0.40
CA ASN A 224 -24.03 16.97 1.60
C ASN A 224 -23.69 15.93 2.69
N ILE A 225 -22.63 15.16 2.45
CA ILE A 225 -22.11 14.16 3.36
C ILE A 225 -21.22 14.88 4.35
N LYS A 226 -21.61 14.77 5.61
CA LYS A 226 -20.82 15.20 6.73
C LYS A 226 -20.22 13.95 7.35
N ALA A 227 -18.89 13.92 7.48
CA ALA A 227 -18.17 12.76 8.03
C ALA A 227 -18.73 12.35 9.41
N VAL A 228 -19.17 13.32 10.21
CA VAL A 228 -19.84 13.12 11.51
C VAL A 228 -21.12 12.27 11.46
N ASN A 229 -21.76 12.12 10.31
CA ASN A 229 -22.98 11.30 10.17
C ASN A 229 -22.69 9.84 9.78
N ILE A 230 -21.44 9.52 9.47
CA ILE A 230 -21.03 8.17 9.06
C ILE A 230 -20.84 7.32 10.31
N SER A 231 -21.28 6.05 10.26
CA SER A 231 -21.12 5.11 11.38
C SER A 231 -19.65 4.98 11.79
N GLN A 232 -19.43 4.79 13.09
CA GLN A 232 -18.11 4.52 13.64
C GLN A 232 -18.07 3.15 14.31
N ASP A 233 -16.89 2.55 14.32
CA ASP A 233 -16.59 1.43 15.21
C ASP A 233 -16.23 1.93 16.63
N LYS A 234 -15.94 1.02 17.54
CA LYS A 234 -15.61 1.29 18.95
C LYS A 234 -14.25 1.93 19.14
N PHE A 235 -13.38 1.86 18.14
CA PHE A 235 -12.15 2.65 18.07
C PHE A 235 -12.41 4.10 17.59
N GLY A 236 -13.62 4.41 17.13
CA GLY A 236 -13.99 5.71 16.56
C GLY A 236 -13.64 5.86 15.08
N ARG A 237 -13.25 4.79 14.38
CA ARG A 237 -12.95 4.83 12.95
C ARG A 237 -14.24 4.93 12.15
N LEU A 238 -14.22 5.77 11.11
CA LEU A 238 -15.33 5.83 10.15
C LEU A 238 -15.48 4.51 9.39
N MET A 239 -16.71 4.01 9.33
CA MET A 239 -17.14 2.81 8.63
C MET A 239 -18.20 3.18 7.56
N PRO A 240 -17.80 3.86 6.46
CA PRO A 240 -18.73 4.26 5.42
C PRO A 240 -19.27 3.07 4.64
N THR A 241 -20.52 3.18 4.20
CA THR A 241 -21.05 2.39 3.08
C THR A 241 -20.30 2.71 1.78
N VAL A 242 -20.42 1.84 0.77
CA VAL A 242 -19.81 2.06 -0.56
C VAL A 242 -20.21 3.43 -1.14
N SER A 243 -21.49 3.79 -1.06
CA SER A 243 -21.98 5.08 -1.56
C SER A 243 -21.47 6.28 -0.76
N GLU A 244 -21.29 6.14 0.55
CA GLU A 244 -20.73 7.21 1.38
C GLU A 244 -19.25 7.41 1.09
N LEU A 245 -18.50 6.33 0.90
CA LEU A 245 -17.09 6.39 0.53
C LEU A 245 -16.90 7.00 -0.87
N GLU A 246 -17.71 6.61 -1.86
CA GLU A 246 -17.70 7.21 -3.20
C GLU A 246 -17.92 8.73 -3.15
N ALA A 247 -18.89 9.18 -2.37
CA ALA A 247 -19.20 10.59 -2.27
C ALA A 247 -18.18 11.38 -1.42
N LEU A 248 -17.56 10.77 -0.41
CA LEU A 248 -16.36 11.32 0.24
C LEU A 248 -15.20 11.44 -0.76
N ALA A 249 -14.92 10.38 -1.53
CA ALA A 249 -13.87 10.37 -2.53
C ALA A 249 -14.08 11.48 -3.56
N GLN A 250 -15.31 11.67 -4.05
CA GLN A 250 -15.68 12.75 -4.97
C GLN A 250 -15.50 14.14 -4.35
N LYS A 251 -15.78 14.31 -3.06
CA LYS A 251 -15.71 15.60 -2.37
C LYS A 251 -14.29 16.12 -2.24
N TYR A 252 -13.35 15.24 -1.89
CA TYR A 252 -11.95 15.59 -1.61
C TYR A 252 -10.96 15.22 -2.72
N ALA A 253 -11.44 14.72 -3.86
CA ALA A 253 -10.59 14.34 -4.97
C ALA A 253 -9.83 15.57 -5.52
N PRO A 254 -8.51 15.45 -5.71
CA PRO A 254 -7.71 16.53 -6.27
C PRO A 254 -8.06 16.79 -7.74
N ARG A 255 -7.84 18.02 -8.19
CA ARG A 255 -7.59 18.33 -9.60
C ARG A 255 -6.11 18.16 -9.88
N LEU A 256 -5.76 17.73 -11.08
CA LEU A 256 -4.36 17.59 -11.49
C LEU A 256 -4.07 18.55 -12.63
N ARG A 257 -2.92 19.20 -12.57
CA ARG A 257 -2.31 19.94 -13.67
C ARG A 257 -0.99 19.26 -13.96
N ILE A 258 -0.89 18.59 -15.10
CA ILE A 258 0.31 17.83 -15.48
C ILE A 258 0.97 18.53 -16.67
N ASP A 259 2.22 18.94 -16.52
CA ASP A 259 3.02 19.41 -17.67
C ASP A 259 3.21 18.22 -18.61
N THR A 260 2.89 18.39 -19.89
CA THR A 260 2.77 17.28 -20.83
C THR A 260 3.66 17.51 -22.04
N ARG A 261 4.69 16.67 -22.19
CA ARG A 261 5.58 16.68 -23.37
C ARG A 261 5.47 15.41 -24.20
N SER A 262 4.91 14.34 -23.65
CA SER A 262 4.76 13.06 -24.31
C SER A 262 3.57 12.25 -23.75
N ASP A 263 3.26 11.13 -24.40
CA ASP A 263 2.25 10.19 -23.90
C ASP A 263 2.62 9.59 -22.53
N SER A 264 3.90 9.64 -22.13
CA SER A 264 4.37 9.17 -20.82
C SER A 264 3.89 10.05 -19.67
N ASP A 265 3.45 11.29 -19.95
CA ASP A 265 2.95 12.24 -18.96
C ASP A 265 1.41 12.17 -18.83
N LEU A 266 0.75 11.31 -19.61
CA LEU A 266 -0.70 11.14 -19.57
C LEU A 266 -1.08 10.08 -18.52
N ILE A 267 -2.12 10.37 -17.73
CA ILE A 267 -2.67 9.40 -16.78
C ILE A 267 -3.68 8.47 -17.47
N GLY A 268 -3.78 7.23 -16.99
CA GLY A 268 -4.76 6.28 -17.51
C GLY A 268 -5.02 5.08 -16.60
N LEU A 269 -5.65 4.05 -17.16
CA LEU A 269 -6.01 2.81 -16.49
C LEU A 269 -4.90 1.76 -16.65
N PRO A 270 -4.27 1.25 -15.58
CA PRO A 270 -3.44 0.06 -15.68
C PRO A 270 -4.22 -1.14 -16.23
N THR A 271 -3.64 -1.84 -17.21
CA THR A 271 -4.24 -3.00 -17.89
C THR A 271 -3.24 -4.14 -18.01
N LEU A 272 -3.76 -5.36 -18.19
CA LEU A 272 -2.98 -6.57 -18.43
C LEU A 272 -3.53 -7.28 -19.67
N GLN A 273 -2.67 -7.50 -20.66
CA GLN A 273 -3.07 -8.21 -21.88
C GLN A 273 -3.37 -9.69 -21.61
N SER A 274 -2.51 -10.31 -20.81
CA SER A 274 -2.62 -11.68 -20.29
C SER A 274 -1.90 -11.75 -18.93
N ARG A 275 -2.01 -12.88 -18.22
CA ARG A 275 -1.45 -13.04 -16.86
C ARG A 275 0.05 -12.76 -16.75
N ASP A 276 0.82 -13.21 -17.75
CA ASP A 276 2.27 -13.08 -17.77
C ASP A 276 2.75 -11.87 -18.58
N ALA A 277 1.81 -11.07 -19.10
CA ALA A 277 2.13 -9.86 -19.82
C ALA A 277 2.60 -8.77 -18.85
N ARG A 278 3.52 -7.93 -19.33
CA ARG A 278 3.83 -6.67 -18.66
C ARG A 278 2.59 -5.78 -18.69
N SER A 279 2.34 -5.07 -17.60
CA SER A 279 1.26 -4.09 -17.51
C SER A 279 1.44 -2.96 -18.50
N GLU A 280 0.34 -2.35 -18.93
CA GLU A 280 0.33 -1.14 -19.75
C GLU A 280 -0.66 -0.14 -19.14
N VAL A 281 -0.59 1.14 -19.55
CA VAL A 281 -1.58 2.15 -19.15
C VAL A 281 -2.43 2.50 -20.36
N ASP A 282 -3.73 2.23 -20.28
CA ASP A 282 -4.71 2.65 -21.27
C ASP A 282 -5.00 4.15 -21.10
N LEU A 283 -4.43 4.94 -22.01
CA LEU A 283 -4.55 6.40 -22.04
C LEU A 283 -5.90 6.89 -22.57
N SER A 284 -6.75 6.01 -23.12
CA SER A 284 -8.08 6.38 -23.60
C SER A 284 -9.07 6.64 -22.44
N THR A 285 -8.75 6.13 -21.25
CA THR A 285 -9.57 6.25 -20.04
C THR A 285 -8.76 6.83 -18.89
N PRO A 286 -8.81 8.16 -18.65
CA PRO A 286 -8.21 8.77 -17.47
C PRO A 286 -8.90 8.28 -16.18
N VAL A 287 -8.14 7.64 -15.30
CA VAL A 287 -8.63 7.07 -14.04
C VAL A 287 -7.82 7.58 -12.86
N MET A 288 -8.50 7.88 -11.77
CA MET A 288 -7.90 8.12 -10.46
C MET A 288 -8.49 7.11 -9.48
N PHE A 289 -7.62 6.32 -8.87
CA PHE A 289 -8.03 5.34 -7.89
C PHE A 289 -8.18 6.00 -6.53
N TYR A 290 -9.11 5.53 -5.71
CA TYR A 290 -9.30 6.00 -4.35
C TYR A 290 -9.44 4.84 -3.35
N ARG A 291 -9.07 5.09 -2.10
CA ARG A 291 -9.36 4.19 -0.97
C ARG A 291 -9.54 4.96 0.34
N LEU A 292 -10.14 4.29 1.32
CA LEU A 292 -10.13 4.72 2.71
C LEU A 292 -8.96 4.06 3.46
N SER A 293 -8.31 4.85 4.31
CA SER A 293 -7.42 4.38 5.37
C SER A 293 -7.72 5.18 6.64
N HIS A 294 -7.04 4.85 7.73
CA HIS A 294 -7.10 5.60 8.98
C HIS A 294 -5.70 5.73 9.58
N THR A 295 -5.49 6.79 10.35
CA THR A 295 -4.30 7.03 11.16
C THR A 295 -4.73 7.40 12.58
N TYR A 296 -3.88 7.17 13.57
CA TYR A 296 -4.10 7.56 14.95
C TYR A 296 -3.33 8.86 15.24
N PHE A 297 -4.05 9.95 15.42
CA PHE A 297 -3.48 11.28 15.58
C PHE A 297 -4.23 12.08 16.64
N GLY A 298 -3.48 12.70 17.56
CA GLY A 298 -4.06 13.48 18.66
C GLY A 298 -4.99 12.69 19.60
N GLY A 299 -4.74 11.39 19.76
CA GLY A 299 -5.52 10.52 20.64
C GLY A 299 -6.74 9.87 19.98
N GLU A 300 -6.95 10.10 18.69
CA GLU A 300 -8.14 9.63 17.98
C GLU A 300 -7.79 8.96 16.65
N TRP A 301 -8.60 7.99 16.25
CA TRP A 301 -8.54 7.44 14.90
C TRP A 301 -9.26 8.38 13.93
N ILE A 302 -8.55 8.83 12.91
CA ILE A 302 -9.07 9.78 11.91
C ILE A 302 -8.93 9.23 10.49
N PRO A 303 -9.90 9.51 9.60
CA PRO A 303 -9.92 8.96 8.24
C PRO A 303 -8.88 9.63 7.33
N GLN A 304 -8.38 8.84 6.40
CA GLN A 304 -7.51 9.29 5.32
C GLN A 304 -8.09 8.83 3.98
N LEU A 305 -8.35 9.77 3.07
CA LEU A 305 -8.68 9.45 1.68
C LEU A 305 -7.40 9.48 0.87
N VAL A 306 -7.10 8.35 0.24
CA VAL A 306 -5.89 8.17 -0.56
C VAL A 306 -6.32 8.10 -2.02
N TYR A 307 -5.61 8.82 -2.89
CA TYR A 307 -5.81 8.87 -4.31
C TYR A 307 -4.52 8.48 -5.03
N SER A 308 -4.61 7.69 -6.09
CA SER A 308 -3.45 7.37 -6.93
C SER A 308 -3.77 7.49 -8.41
N VAL A 309 -2.82 7.99 -9.18
CA VAL A 309 -2.85 8.01 -10.65
C VAL A 309 -1.60 7.34 -11.22
N TRP A 310 -1.73 6.76 -12.41
CA TRP A 310 -0.69 5.95 -13.05
C TRP A 310 -0.29 6.52 -14.40
N PHE A 311 1.02 6.52 -14.65
CA PHE A 311 1.68 6.97 -15.87
C PHE A 311 2.35 5.77 -16.58
N PRO A 312 2.49 5.76 -17.92
CA PRO A 312 3.12 4.65 -18.65
C PRO A 312 4.57 4.34 -18.27
N GLU A 313 5.36 5.38 -17.98
CA GLU A 313 6.77 5.28 -17.64
C GLU A 313 7.33 6.61 -17.12
N ARG A 314 8.47 6.55 -16.42
CA ARG A 314 9.35 7.70 -16.24
C ARG A 314 10.43 7.61 -17.33
N PRO A 315 10.35 8.38 -18.43
CA PRO A 315 11.27 8.24 -19.55
C PRO A 315 12.70 8.63 -19.14
N LYS A 316 13.67 8.17 -19.94
CA LYS A 316 15.09 8.31 -19.64
C LYS A 316 15.62 9.68 -20.08
N VAL A 317 16.13 10.48 -19.16
CA VAL A 317 16.67 11.85 -19.45
C VAL A 317 18.19 11.86 -19.65
N GLY A 318 18.77 10.73 -20.07
CA GLY A 318 20.20 10.59 -20.34
C GLY A 318 20.76 9.23 -19.95
N PHE A 319 21.95 8.88 -20.44
CA PHE A 319 22.48 7.50 -20.34
C PHE A 319 22.61 6.96 -18.90
N LEU A 320 22.88 7.82 -17.92
CA LEU A 320 23.10 7.47 -16.52
C LEU A 320 21.87 7.68 -15.63
N ASP A 321 20.70 7.96 -16.20
CA ASP A 321 19.47 8.11 -15.43
C ASP A 321 19.05 6.76 -14.83
N ILE A 322 19.24 6.63 -13.52
CA ILE A 322 18.96 5.42 -12.74
C ILE A 322 17.51 5.30 -12.29
N LEU A 323 16.74 6.38 -12.43
CA LEU A 323 15.36 6.51 -11.98
C LEU A 323 14.36 6.16 -13.08
N ALA A 324 14.77 6.21 -14.35
CA ALA A 324 13.94 5.87 -15.50
C ALA A 324 13.48 4.40 -15.54
N GLY A 325 12.37 4.13 -16.20
CA GLY A 325 11.74 2.81 -16.20
C GLY A 325 10.22 2.81 -16.31
N HIS A 326 9.67 1.60 -16.31
CA HIS A 326 8.26 1.34 -16.57
C HIS A 326 7.34 1.75 -15.44
N LEU A 327 6.19 2.30 -15.83
CA LEU A 327 5.16 2.86 -14.98
C LEU A 327 5.70 3.95 -14.07
N ASP A 328 4.84 4.86 -13.69
CA ASP A 328 5.06 5.69 -12.51
C ASP A 328 3.71 5.94 -11.88
N ALA A 329 3.72 6.40 -10.63
CA ALA A 329 2.48 6.78 -9.98
C ALA A 329 2.73 7.89 -8.98
N LEU A 330 1.73 8.77 -8.86
CA LEU A 330 1.65 9.72 -7.77
C LEU A 330 0.53 9.28 -6.84
N ILE A 331 0.81 9.26 -5.54
CA ILE A 331 -0.17 9.02 -4.49
C ILE A 331 -0.34 10.31 -3.69
N TRP A 332 -1.59 10.74 -3.53
CA TRP A 332 -2.00 11.87 -2.71
C TRP A 332 -2.93 11.39 -1.60
N ARG A 333 -2.64 11.74 -0.36
CA ARG A 333 -3.46 11.38 0.79
C ARG A 333 -3.90 12.62 1.52
N VAL A 334 -5.19 12.75 1.79
CA VAL A 334 -5.75 13.80 2.64
C VAL A 334 -6.31 13.18 3.93
N THR A 335 -5.90 13.75 5.06
CA THR A 335 -6.32 13.36 6.41
C THR A 335 -7.36 14.35 6.93
N LEU A 336 -8.51 13.84 7.36
CA LEU A 336 -9.64 14.66 7.82
C LEU A 336 -9.82 14.53 9.34
N ASN A 337 -10.23 15.60 10.01
CA ASN A 337 -10.70 15.52 11.39
C ASN A 337 -12.13 14.94 11.47
N ARG A 338 -12.69 14.86 12.68
CA ARG A 338 -14.06 14.37 12.94
C ARG A 338 -15.16 15.12 12.19
N ASP A 339 -14.98 16.43 11.98
CA ASP A 339 -15.94 17.25 11.25
C ASP A 339 -15.84 17.06 9.72
N GLY A 340 -14.82 16.33 9.27
CA GLY A 340 -14.48 16.19 7.86
C GLY A 340 -13.71 17.38 7.30
N ALA A 341 -13.13 18.25 8.13
CA ALA A 341 -12.21 19.28 7.66
C ALA A 341 -10.82 18.66 7.44
N PRO A 342 -10.14 18.95 6.33
CA PRO A 342 -8.75 18.56 6.14
C PRO A 342 -7.86 19.17 7.23
N ILE A 343 -6.96 18.37 7.79
CA ILE A 343 -5.95 18.84 8.76
C ILE A 343 -4.52 18.65 8.23
N MET A 344 -4.36 17.76 7.25
CA MET A 344 -3.09 17.46 6.63
C MET A 344 -3.33 16.76 5.30
N ALA A 345 -2.40 16.93 4.38
CA ALA A 345 -2.22 16.01 3.29
C ALA A 345 -0.75 15.57 3.19
N ASP A 346 -0.48 14.52 2.45
CA ASP A 346 0.86 14.03 2.17
C ASP A 346 0.89 13.32 0.82
N SER A 347 2.08 13.22 0.22
CA SER A 347 2.26 12.63 -1.10
C SER A 347 3.52 11.79 -1.17
N ILE A 348 3.45 10.71 -1.94
CA ILE A 348 4.59 9.86 -2.32
C ILE A 348 4.45 9.49 -3.80
N HIS A 349 5.53 9.02 -4.41
CA HIS A 349 5.41 8.22 -5.62
C HIS A 349 4.96 6.79 -5.28
N GLY A 350 4.42 6.06 -6.25
CA GLY A 350 4.00 4.66 -6.09
C GLY A 350 5.12 3.69 -5.72
N CYS A 351 6.38 4.12 -5.76
CA CYS A 351 7.51 3.37 -5.22
C CYS A 351 7.78 3.59 -3.72
N GLY A 352 7.15 4.60 -3.11
CA GLY A 352 7.37 5.05 -1.73
C GLY A 352 8.31 6.25 -1.59
N CYS A 353 8.95 6.70 -2.67
CA CYS A 353 9.90 7.82 -2.62
C CYS A 353 9.19 9.19 -2.51
N TYR A 354 10.00 10.21 -2.15
CA TYR A 354 9.61 11.63 -2.17
C TYR A 354 8.45 11.98 -1.24
N HIS A 355 8.44 11.40 -0.03
CA HIS A 355 7.38 11.64 0.94
C HIS A 355 7.42 13.09 1.45
N MET A 356 6.38 13.85 1.10
CA MET A 356 6.19 15.25 1.49
C MET A 356 4.89 15.43 2.28
N PHE A 357 4.88 16.38 3.22
CA PHE A 357 3.77 16.67 4.10
C PHE A 357 3.24 18.10 3.88
N PHE A 358 1.93 18.25 3.92
CA PHE A 358 1.18 19.48 3.69
C PHE A 358 0.22 19.71 4.87
N PRO A 359 0.73 20.15 6.03
CA PRO A 359 -0.09 20.45 7.20
C PRO A 359 -1.01 21.66 6.96
N THR A 360 -2.16 21.70 7.63
CA THR A 360 -2.93 22.95 7.71
C THR A 360 -2.49 23.82 8.88
N ASN A 361 -2.86 25.10 8.86
CA ASN A 361 -2.65 26.03 9.98
C ASN A 361 -3.26 25.55 11.33
N GLY A 362 -4.13 24.54 11.32
CA GLY A 362 -4.71 23.91 12.52
C GLY A 362 -3.82 22.87 13.20
N VAL A 363 -2.67 22.52 12.62
CA VAL A 363 -1.66 21.65 13.24
C VAL A 363 -0.36 22.41 13.44
N LYS A 364 0.55 21.88 14.26
CA LYS A 364 1.90 22.41 14.44
C LYS A 364 2.96 21.35 14.16
N ARG A 365 4.12 21.76 13.64
CA ARG A 365 5.31 20.92 13.56
C ARG A 365 5.86 20.70 14.97
N LEU A 366 6.08 19.45 15.35
CA LEU A 366 6.83 19.04 16.53
C LEU A 366 8.28 18.81 16.14
N HIS A 367 9.23 19.11 17.01
CA HIS A 367 10.61 18.71 16.77
C HIS A 367 10.77 17.20 16.94
N ALA A 368 11.37 16.55 15.96
CA ALA A 368 11.66 15.11 15.95
C ALA A 368 13.19 14.89 15.97
N PRO A 369 13.70 13.79 16.56
CA PRO A 369 15.13 13.50 16.55
C PRO A 369 15.76 13.45 15.14
N GLU A 370 14.98 13.06 14.13
CA GLU A 370 15.38 13.07 12.72
C GLU A 370 15.70 14.48 12.19
N ASP A 371 15.23 15.55 12.83
CA ASP A 371 15.53 16.93 12.41
C ASP A 371 17.01 17.32 12.63
N ASP A 372 17.70 16.62 13.54
CA ASP A 372 19.07 16.92 13.96
C ASP A 372 20.09 15.85 13.53
N ASP A 373 19.71 14.88 12.68
CA ASP A 373 20.63 13.87 12.16
C ASP A 373 20.45 13.59 10.65
N ILE A 374 21.05 12.50 10.16
CA ILE A 374 21.07 12.15 8.74
C ILE A 374 19.81 11.42 8.25
N ARG A 375 18.88 11.08 9.15
CA ARG A 375 17.65 10.37 8.80
C ARG A 375 16.67 11.33 8.13
N GLU A 376 15.84 10.79 7.26
CA GLU A 376 14.80 11.60 6.59
C GLU A 376 13.73 12.00 7.60
N THR A 377 13.36 13.28 7.58
CA THR A 377 12.34 13.87 8.46
C THR A 377 11.06 14.20 7.70
N ALA A 378 10.10 14.87 8.33
CA ALA A 378 8.91 15.39 7.67
C ALA A 378 9.22 16.70 6.93
N GLU A 379 9.37 16.59 5.61
CA GLU A 379 9.55 17.72 4.70
C GLU A 379 8.21 18.40 4.40
N THR A 380 8.15 19.72 4.60
CA THR A 380 6.95 20.55 4.37
C THR A 380 7.25 21.67 3.38
N PRO A 381 7.45 21.36 2.08
CA PRO A 381 7.99 22.33 1.12
C PRO A 381 7.05 23.51 0.85
N ALA A 382 5.73 23.30 0.95
CA ALA A 382 4.73 24.37 0.83
C ALA A 382 4.45 25.11 2.16
N GLY A 383 5.12 24.73 3.26
CA GLY A 383 4.77 25.20 4.60
C GLY A 383 3.39 24.71 5.04
N PHE A 384 2.61 25.60 5.67
CA PHE A 384 1.27 25.33 6.15
C PHE A 384 0.24 25.90 5.19
N LEU A 385 -0.79 25.12 4.87
CA LEU A 385 -1.84 25.48 3.92
C LEU A 385 -3.18 25.76 4.64
N GLU A 386 -4.11 26.39 3.94
CA GLU A 386 -5.49 26.50 4.44
C GLU A 386 -6.24 25.18 4.26
N ALA A 387 -7.18 24.89 5.16
CA ALA A 387 -8.00 23.68 5.08
C ALA A 387 -8.84 23.65 3.79
N GLU A 388 -9.26 24.81 3.30
CA GLU A 388 -9.98 24.99 2.04
C GLU A 388 -9.14 24.60 0.82
N THR A 389 -7.83 24.88 0.85
CA THR A 389 -6.89 24.44 -0.18
C THR A 389 -6.85 22.92 -0.25
N LEU A 390 -6.71 22.25 0.89
CA LEU A 390 -6.64 20.79 0.96
C LEU A 390 -8.00 20.10 0.75
N ALA A 391 -9.12 20.84 0.82
CA ALA A 391 -10.43 20.27 0.60
C ALA A 391 -10.65 19.90 -0.87
N GLN A 392 -10.12 20.69 -1.80
CA GLN A 392 -10.12 20.44 -3.24
C GLN A 392 -8.83 21.00 -3.86
N PRO A 393 -7.68 20.34 -3.62
CA PRO A 393 -6.40 20.86 -4.06
C PRO A 393 -6.23 20.70 -5.56
N VAL A 394 -5.44 21.59 -6.15
CA VAL A 394 -4.85 21.43 -7.48
C VAL A 394 -3.41 20.96 -7.27
N LEU A 395 -3.09 19.78 -7.79
CA LEU A 395 -1.76 19.20 -7.75
C LEU A 395 -1.05 19.50 -9.07
N TRP A 396 0.07 20.22 -9.01
CA TRP A 396 0.90 20.55 -10.17
C TRP A 396 2.00 19.51 -10.29
N ILE A 397 2.08 18.84 -11.42
CA ILE A 397 2.90 17.65 -11.62
C ILE A 397 3.80 17.86 -12.83
N ASP A 398 5.09 17.61 -12.64
CA ASP A 398 6.13 17.75 -13.66
C ASP A 398 5.96 16.76 -14.82
N ASP A 399 6.40 17.16 -16.00
CA ASP A 399 6.58 16.23 -17.11
C ASP A 399 7.78 15.32 -16.82
N THR A 400 7.78 14.11 -17.36
CA THR A 400 8.86 13.12 -17.25
C THR A 400 9.12 12.57 -15.85
N SER A 401 9.35 13.41 -14.84
CA SER A 401 9.67 12.99 -13.47
C SER A 401 8.43 12.66 -12.65
N HIS A 402 7.28 13.24 -13.01
CA HIS A 402 6.02 13.24 -12.27
C HIS A 402 6.12 13.74 -10.82
N TYR A 403 7.15 14.53 -10.52
CA TYR A 403 7.27 15.16 -9.21
C TYR A 403 6.13 16.14 -8.99
N LEU A 404 5.63 16.16 -7.75
CA LEU A 404 4.70 17.20 -7.31
C LEU A 404 5.49 18.51 -7.14
N LEU A 405 5.11 19.53 -7.91
CA LEU A 405 5.77 20.83 -7.98
C LEU A 405 5.14 21.86 -7.06
N ALA A 406 3.81 21.81 -6.91
CA ALA A 406 3.04 22.72 -6.08
C ALA A 406 1.68 22.12 -5.70
N VAL A 407 1.11 22.66 -4.61
CA VAL A 407 -0.28 22.41 -4.19
C VAL A 407 -0.97 23.75 -4.06
N THR A 408 -1.94 24.02 -4.92
CA THR A 408 -2.70 25.28 -4.91
C THR A 408 -4.19 25.02 -4.69
N GLN A 409 -4.94 26.09 -4.43
CA GLN A 409 -6.39 26.00 -4.29
C GLN A 409 -7.04 26.03 -5.68
N ALA A 410 -8.08 25.22 -5.88
CA ALA A 410 -8.84 25.25 -7.13
C ALA A 410 -9.54 26.59 -7.36
N ASP A 411 -9.33 27.21 -8.52
CA ASP A 411 -10.16 28.34 -8.94
C ASP A 411 -11.59 27.85 -9.23
N THR A 412 -12.54 28.46 -8.54
CA THR A 412 -13.97 28.12 -8.63
C THR A 412 -14.67 28.84 -9.79
N GLN A 413 -14.02 29.85 -10.40
CA GLN A 413 -14.61 30.71 -11.42
C GLN A 413 -14.06 30.44 -12.85
N GLY A 414 -12.78 30.05 -13.02
CA GLY A 414 -12.13 29.96 -14.33
C GLY A 414 -11.96 28.58 -14.99
N GLU A 415 -11.88 27.47 -14.24
CA GLU A 415 -11.38 26.17 -14.77
C GLU A 415 -12.41 25.25 -15.46
N ARG A 416 -13.64 25.71 -15.72
CA ARG A 416 -14.71 24.82 -16.21
C ARG A 416 -14.66 24.46 -17.71
N SER A 417 -13.85 25.12 -18.53
CA SER A 417 -14.04 25.04 -20.00
C SER A 417 -13.16 24.04 -20.77
N SER A 418 -12.21 23.33 -20.14
CA SER A 418 -11.33 22.39 -20.88
C SER A 418 -10.72 21.25 -20.07
N ALA A 419 -11.23 20.94 -18.87
CA ALA A 419 -10.71 19.84 -18.06
C ALA A 419 -11.06 18.46 -18.66
N ILE A 420 -10.07 17.57 -18.69
CA ILE A 420 -10.23 16.15 -19.01
C ILE A 420 -10.93 15.46 -17.84
N SER A 421 -12.03 14.76 -18.13
CA SER A 421 -12.83 14.07 -17.12
C SER A 421 -12.09 12.81 -16.65
N VAL A 422 -11.92 12.69 -15.34
CA VAL A 422 -11.30 11.53 -14.68
C VAL A 422 -12.36 10.66 -14.03
N VAL A 423 -12.32 9.35 -14.27
CA VAL A 423 -13.20 8.41 -13.58
C VAL A 423 -12.58 8.03 -12.24
N LEU A 424 -13.34 8.14 -11.15
CA LEU A 424 -12.92 7.63 -9.84
C LEU A 424 -13.22 6.14 -9.73
N GLN A 425 -12.23 5.33 -9.33
CA GLN A 425 -12.39 3.89 -9.11
C GLN A 425 -11.83 3.44 -7.75
N PRO A 426 -12.41 2.45 -7.06
CA PRO A 426 -11.77 1.87 -5.89
C PRO A 426 -10.40 1.27 -6.24
N GLU A 427 -9.36 1.60 -5.47
CA GLU A 427 -7.99 1.06 -5.65
C GLU A 427 -7.95 -0.47 -5.60
N GLU A 428 -8.88 -1.07 -4.84
CA GLU A 428 -9.03 -2.53 -4.74
C GLU A 428 -9.22 -3.22 -6.09
N SER A 429 -9.71 -2.51 -7.13
CA SER A 429 -9.84 -3.06 -8.48
C SER A 429 -8.48 -3.47 -9.11
N LEU A 430 -7.39 -2.81 -8.72
CA LEU A 430 -6.02 -3.11 -9.18
C LEU A 430 -5.52 -4.49 -8.72
N THR A 431 -6.16 -5.08 -7.70
CA THR A 431 -5.81 -6.41 -7.20
C THR A 431 -6.45 -7.54 -8.03
N SER A 432 -7.33 -7.22 -8.98
CA SER A 432 -8.02 -8.20 -9.83
C SER A 432 -8.53 -7.54 -11.12
N LEU A 433 -7.61 -7.22 -12.03
CA LEU A 433 -7.88 -6.65 -13.34
C LEU A 433 -8.40 -7.72 -14.31
N PRO A 434 -9.41 -7.42 -15.14
CA PRO A 434 -9.81 -8.30 -16.23
C PRO A 434 -8.68 -8.38 -17.27
N LEU A 435 -8.36 -9.58 -17.73
CA LEU A 435 -7.37 -9.80 -18.79
C LEU A 435 -7.98 -9.48 -20.16
N ALA A 436 -7.26 -8.72 -20.99
CA ALA A 436 -7.76 -8.29 -22.30
C ALA A 436 -7.97 -9.46 -23.28
N ASP A 437 -7.25 -10.57 -23.10
CA ASP A 437 -7.46 -11.81 -23.86
C ASP A 437 -8.72 -12.61 -23.45
N GLY A 438 -9.43 -12.15 -22.42
CA GLY A 438 -10.66 -12.76 -21.91
C GLY A 438 -10.44 -14.05 -21.10
N THR A 439 -9.20 -14.40 -20.74
CA THR A 439 -8.87 -15.66 -20.05
C THR A 439 -9.16 -15.63 -18.55
N GLY A 440 -9.48 -14.47 -17.97
CA GLY A 440 -9.86 -14.34 -16.57
C GLY A 440 -9.43 -13.02 -15.96
N TYR A 441 -8.90 -13.10 -14.73
CA TYR A 441 -8.43 -11.96 -13.94
C TYR A 441 -7.01 -12.20 -13.43
N ALA A 442 -6.27 -11.12 -13.22
CA ALA A 442 -4.98 -11.13 -12.55
C ALA A 442 -4.78 -9.85 -11.72
N SER A 443 -3.95 -9.95 -10.68
CA SER A 443 -3.50 -8.78 -9.92
C SER A 443 -2.48 -7.99 -10.75
N LEU A 444 -2.50 -6.65 -10.62
CA LEU A 444 -1.42 -5.80 -11.12
C LEU A 444 -0.09 -6.06 -10.38
N TYR A 445 -0.19 -6.52 -9.13
CA TYR A 445 0.92 -6.78 -8.22
C TYR A 445 1.27 -8.27 -8.16
N ASP A 446 2.55 -8.57 -8.03
CA ASP A 446 3.08 -9.89 -7.69
C ASP A 446 2.85 -10.24 -6.20
N ASN A 447 3.23 -11.46 -5.82
CA ASN A 447 3.06 -12.00 -4.47
C ASN A 447 3.78 -11.22 -3.36
N ASP A 448 4.80 -10.43 -3.72
CA ASP A 448 5.59 -9.62 -2.79
C ASP A 448 5.08 -8.17 -2.72
N GLY A 449 4.09 -7.84 -3.56
CA GLY A 449 3.43 -6.55 -3.61
C GLY A 449 4.11 -5.55 -4.52
N PHE A 450 4.85 -6.00 -5.54
CA PHE A 450 5.45 -5.14 -6.56
C PHE A 450 4.74 -5.28 -7.90
N ILE A 451 4.81 -4.26 -8.74
CA ILE A 451 4.37 -4.41 -10.14
C ILE A 451 5.52 -4.98 -10.98
N PRO A 452 5.35 -6.14 -11.64
CA PRO A 452 6.39 -6.73 -12.47
C PRO A 452 6.92 -5.78 -13.55
N GLY A 453 8.25 -5.71 -13.69
CA GLY A 453 8.91 -4.91 -14.72
C GLY A 453 9.07 -3.41 -14.40
N THR A 454 8.70 -2.97 -13.20
CA THR A 454 8.85 -1.57 -12.75
C THR A 454 10.16 -1.30 -12.00
N ASP A 455 11.05 -2.28 -11.89
CA ASP A 455 12.33 -2.13 -11.21
C ASP A 455 13.21 -1.04 -11.82
N ARG A 456 13.77 -0.19 -10.97
CA ARG A 456 14.71 0.88 -11.36
C ARG A 456 16.16 0.43 -11.21
N LEU A 457 17.09 1.15 -11.84
CA LEU A 457 18.52 0.86 -11.71
C LEU A 457 19.08 1.29 -10.35
N GLU A 458 18.41 2.21 -9.66
CA GLU A 458 18.79 2.62 -8.30
C GLU A 458 18.84 1.44 -7.32
N ARG A 459 18.15 0.32 -7.58
CA ARG A 459 18.25 -0.91 -6.78
C ARG A 459 19.65 -1.46 -6.65
N PHE A 460 20.55 -1.20 -7.61
CA PHE A 460 21.94 -1.65 -7.52
C PHE A 460 22.80 -0.74 -6.63
N ILE A 461 22.29 0.44 -6.26
CA ILE A 461 23.01 1.45 -5.48
C ILE A 461 22.42 1.58 -4.07
N LEU A 462 21.08 1.59 -3.97
CA LEU A 462 20.33 1.87 -2.74
C LEU A 462 19.95 0.61 -1.94
N TRP A 463 20.26 -0.59 -2.43
CA TRP A 463 20.02 -1.83 -1.67
C TRP A 463 20.60 -1.84 -0.23
N PRO A 464 21.73 -1.17 0.10
CA PRO A 464 22.22 -1.12 1.48
C PRO A 464 21.26 -0.44 2.45
N MET A 465 20.29 0.33 1.95
CA MET A 465 19.26 0.99 2.76
C MET A 465 18.21 0.00 3.28
N GLY A 466 18.29 -1.27 2.85
CA GLY A 466 17.40 -2.36 3.27
C GLY A 466 16.05 -2.35 2.59
N ILE A 467 15.79 -1.43 1.66
CA ILE A 467 14.54 -1.43 0.90
C ILE A 467 14.70 -2.44 -0.24
N GLU A 468 13.78 -3.41 -0.29
CA GLU A 468 13.74 -4.37 -1.39
C GLU A 468 13.32 -3.68 -2.69
N ARG A 469 14.09 -3.82 -3.77
CA ARG A 469 13.78 -3.26 -5.10
C ARG A 469 13.39 -1.75 -5.04
N PRO A 470 14.25 -0.84 -4.56
CA PRO A 470 13.91 0.57 -4.51
C PRO A 470 13.59 1.10 -5.92
N GLY A 471 12.55 1.94 -5.97
CA GLY A 471 12.02 2.52 -7.20
C GLY A 471 10.97 1.67 -7.92
N ALA A 472 10.83 0.38 -7.57
CA ALA A 472 9.75 -0.44 -8.09
C ALA A 472 8.40 0.03 -7.54
N MET A 473 7.34 -0.02 -8.35
CA MET A 473 5.98 0.36 -7.96
C MET A 473 5.38 -0.69 -7.03
N ARG A 474 4.63 -0.24 -6.02
CA ARG A 474 4.23 -1.07 -4.89
C ARG A 474 2.73 -1.06 -4.65
N GLN A 475 2.26 -2.16 -4.08
CA GLN A 475 0.93 -2.29 -3.52
C GLN A 475 0.82 -1.48 -2.21
N TRP A 476 -0.37 -0.96 -1.93
CA TRP A 476 -0.68 -0.35 -0.63
C TRP A 476 -0.23 -1.24 0.54
N GLY A 477 0.30 -0.62 1.59
CA GLY A 477 0.84 -1.33 2.77
C GLY A 477 2.32 -1.76 2.65
N ARG A 478 2.96 -1.60 1.48
CA ARG A 478 4.35 -1.99 1.22
C ARG A 478 5.32 -0.81 1.03
N HIS A 479 4.84 0.42 1.25
CA HIS A 479 5.59 1.64 0.94
C HIS A 479 6.54 2.02 2.09
N ALA A 480 7.81 1.63 1.97
CA ALA A 480 8.91 2.25 2.71
C ALA A 480 9.16 3.67 2.18
N THR A 481 9.15 4.68 3.07
CA THR A 481 9.20 6.10 2.68
C THR A 481 10.43 6.85 3.20
N ALA A 482 11.45 6.14 3.66
CA ALA A 482 12.73 6.72 4.06
C ALA A 482 13.88 5.77 3.71
N PHE A 483 14.83 6.19 2.89
CA PHE A 483 16.07 5.46 2.66
C PHE A 483 16.95 5.45 3.91
N VAL A 484 17.09 6.61 4.57
CA VAL A 484 17.82 6.73 5.83
C VAL A 484 16.84 6.81 6.99
N GLY A 485 16.75 5.74 7.77
CA GLY A 485 15.78 5.57 8.85
C GLY A 485 14.83 4.41 8.61
N ARG A 486 13.67 4.40 9.29
CA ARG A 486 12.56 3.49 9.01
C ARG A 486 11.28 4.30 9.09
N ARG A 487 10.50 4.30 8.01
CA ARG A 487 9.19 4.94 7.92
C ARG A 487 8.33 4.22 6.90
N HIS A 488 7.05 4.05 7.22
CA HIS A 488 6.05 3.45 6.34
C HIS A 488 4.93 4.43 6.08
N PHE A 489 4.39 4.39 4.87
CA PHE A 489 3.32 5.31 4.51
C PHE A 489 2.02 5.05 5.28
N ASP A 490 1.74 3.79 5.61
CA ASP A 490 0.56 3.32 6.34
C ASP A 490 0.80 3.15 7.85
N ASP A 491 1.90 3.68 8.39
CA ASP A 491 2.15 3.66 9.84
C ASP A 491 1.09 4.52 10.57
N PRO A 492 0.28 3.91 11.46
CA PRO A 492 -0.83 4.60 12.11
C PRO A 492 -0.38 5.78 12.97
N VAL A 493 0.83 5.79 13.52
CA VAL A 493 1.28 6.83 14.46
C VAL A 493 2.27 7.81 13.84
N MET A 494 2.59 7.67 12.56
CA MET A 494 3.59 8.48 11.87
C MET A 494 3.33 9.99 12.00
N LEU A 495 2.07 10.42 11.86
CA LEU A 495 1.74 11.85 11.95
C LEU A 495 2.07 12.43 13.33
N GLY A 496 1.77 11.69 14.40
CA GLY A 496 2.03 12.11 15.78
C GLY A 496 3.52 12.23 16.12
N ARG A 497 4.41 11.64 15.29
CA ARG A 497 5.86 11.79 15.43
C ARG A 497 6.34 13.19 15.05
N TYR A 498 5.74 13.78 14.01
CA TYR A 498 6.21 15.03 13.42
C TYR A 498 5.25 16.19 13.67
N PHE A 499 3.98 15.93 13.98
CA PHE A 499 2.96 16.94 14.10
C PHE A 499 2.10 16.73 15.35
N GLY A 500 1.45 17.80 15.79
CA GLY A 500 0.48 17.75 16.86
C GLY A 500 -0.51 18.90 16.75
N PHE A 501 -1.47 18.95 17.67
CA PHE A 501 -2.36 20.09 17.76
C PHE A 501 -1.71 21.24 18.56
N PRO A 502 -2.00 22.51 18.22
CA PRO A 502 -1.72 23.64 19.09
C PRO A 502 -2.28 23.40 20.50
N ALA A 503 -1.63 23.95 21.52
CA ALA A 503 -2.26 23.93 22.85
C ALA A 503 -3.56 24.74 22.77
N PRO A 504 -4.65 24.32 23.44
CA PRO A 504 -5.81 25.18 23.58
C PRO A 504 -5.38 26.47 24.28
N ASP A 505 -5.74 27.61 23.69
CA ASP A 505 -5.48 28.95 24.24
C ASP A 505 -6.09 29.16 25.64
#